data_AF-A0A1Y0VLE5-F1
#
_entry.id   AF-A0A1Y0VLE5-F1
#
_cell.length_a   1.000
_cell.length_b   1.000
_cell.length_c   1.000
_cell.angle_alpha   90.00
_cell.angle_beta   90.00
_cell.angle_gamma   90.00
#
_symmetry.space_group_name_H-M   'P 1'
#
loop_
_entity.id
_entity.type
_entity.pdbx_description
1 polymer ?
#
loop_
_entity_poly.entity_id
_entity_poly.type
_entity_poly.pdbx_seq_one_letter_code
_entity_poly.pdbx_strand_id
1 'polypeptide(L)'
;MYAPTFRTTDKVFNFELDLDQMQKELGEEYILLVRLHYFVSHSQNFLNNSGFVYDVSDYNNINDLYLISDVLITDYSSVMFDFGYLRKPMIFFAYDKDWYLDPSNRGIYMDYDATVPGPVALTTADVVNSLKHIDDVKVKYSDKLQQFYDKFCEYGRDGDAAQRLSEAMLSLKPENQSSVENNLIRSKIQRLLKLNNIQHKLLNILGQLLPKANIAMFESFFGRQYSDNPKAIYEYMKQNYPEIKLYWNVNKDYEEYFKKHNIPYVIRFSLRSIWIQARAKYWFTNVRRPFRWLKPKDAVVIQTWHGTPLKTIGTDVQQVTMPGVTRINIINRLFVILRAGIIY
;
A
#
# COMPACT_ATOMS: atom_id res chain seq x y z
N MET A 1 -13.07 -13.61 2.67
CA MET A 1 -11.62 -13.45 2.89
C MET A 1 -11.36 -12.84 4.26
N TYR A 2 -10.33 -13.30 4.97
CA TYR A 2 -9.84 -12.72 6.22
C TYR A 2 -8.49 -12.00 6.01
N ALA A 3 -8.43 -10.71 6.33
CA ALA A 3 -7.26 -9.87 6.16
C ALA A 3 -7.00 -9.01 7.41
N PRO A 4 -6.40 -9.58 8.47
CA PRO A 4 -6.12 -8.86 9.72
C PRO A 4 -4.90 -7.95 9.59
N THR A 5 -4.86 -6.88 10.38
CA THR A 5 -3.68 -6.02 10.45
C THR A 5 -2.58 -6.65 11.29
N PHE A 6 -1.33 -6.45 10.86
CA PHE A 6 -0.17 -6.86 11.65
C PHE A 6 -0.09 -6.13 13.00
N ARG A 7 0.12 -6.90 14.07
CA ARG A 7 0.37 -6.42 15.43
C ARG A 7 1.86 -6.38 15.70
N THR A 8 2.33 -5.24 16.18
CA THR A 8 3.73 -5.03 16.62
C THR A 8 3.78 -5.17 18.12
N THR A 9 3.60 -6.39 18.63
CA THR A 9 3.84 -6.71 20.04
C THR A 9 5.08 -7.58 20.11
N ASP A 10 5.77 -7.61 21.26
CA ASP A 10 6.93 -8.51 21.50
C ASP A 10 6.55 -10.00 21.51
N LYS A 11 5.31 -10.35 21.16
CA LYS A 11 4.76 -11.70 21.10
C LYS A 11 4.74 -12.19 19.65
N VAL A 12 4.92 -13.50 19.48
CA VAL A 12 4.68 -14.19 18.21
C VAL A 12 3.26 -13.85 17.75
N PHE A 13 3.08 -13.53 16.46
CA PHE A 13 1.76 -13.25 15.89
C PHE A 13 0.84 -14.43 16.16
N ASN A 14 -0.17 -14.20 17.01
CA ASN A 14 -1.16 -15.21 17.34
C ASN A 14 -2.34 -15.06 16.37
N PHE A 15 -2.68 -16.15 15.71
CA PHE A 15 -3.84 -16.20 14.84
C PHE A 15 -5.07 -16.45 15.72
N GLU A 16 -5.80 -15.38 16.07
CA GLU A 16 -6.87 -15.43 17.08
C GLU A 16 -8.19 -16.05 16.59
N LEU A 17 -8.35 -16.19 15.27
CA LEU A 17 -9.56 -16.75 14.69
C LEU A 17 -9.51 -18.28 14.79
N ASP A 18 -10.45 -18.89 15.50
CA ASP A 18 -10.50 -20.34 15.73
C ASP A 18 -10.93 -21.06 14.44
N LEU A 19 -9.96 -21.60 13.72
CA LEU A 19 -10.16 -22.25 12.42
C LEU A 19 -10.93 -23.56 12.52
N ASP A 20 -10.78 -24.30 13.61
CA ASP A 20 -11.47 -25.58 13.82
C ASP A 20 -12.96 -25.32 14.06
N GLN A 21 -13.28 -24.30 14.87
CA GLN A 21 -14.66 -23.84 15.03
C GLN A 21 -15.23 -23.35 13.69
N MET A 22 -14.51 -22.52 12.95
CA MET A 22 -14.99 -22.02 11.67
C MET A 22 -15.24 -23.14 10.66
N GLN A 23 -14.31 -24.09 10.53
CA GLN A 23 -14.45 -25.21 9.61
C GLN A 23 -15.64 -26.10 9.98
N LYS A 24 -15.80 -26.40 11.28
CA LYS A 24 -16.93 -27.19 11.77
C LYS A 24 -18.28 -26.53 11.45
N GLU A 25 -18.38 -25.22 11.61
CA GLU A 25 -19.65 -24.49 11.53
C GLU A 25 -19.98 -23.95 10.13
N LEU A 26 -18.99 -23.82 9.25
CA LEU A 26 -19.12 -23.14 7.95
C LEU A 26 -18.52 -23.93 6.77
N GLY A 27 -17.79 -25.03 7.01
CA GLY A 27 -16.97 -25.70 6.00
C GLY A 27 -17.73 -26.39 4.86
N GLU A 28 -19.04 -26.58 4.99
CA GLU A 28 -19.89 -27.12 3.91
C GLU A 28 -20.28 -26.06 2.86
N GLU A 29 -20.27 -24.78 3.24
CA GLU A 29 -20.75 -23.67 2.40
C GLU A 29 -19.67 -22.64 2.08
N TYR A 30 -18.67 -22.48 2.96
CA TYR A 30 -17.65 -21.46 2.85
C TYR A 30 -16.26 -22.07 2.71
N ILE A 31 -15.40 -21.32 2.03
CA ILE A 31 -13.95 -21.42 2.15
C ILE A 31 -13.40 -20.12 2.73
N LEU A 32 -12.27 -20.20 3.44
CA LEU A 32 -11.60 -19.07 4.06
C LEU A 32 -10.29 -18.74 3.33
N LEU A 33 -10.30 -17.66 2.56
CA LEU A 33 -9.07 -17.06 2.04
C LEU A 33 -8.39 -16.25 3.14
N VAL A 34 -7.18 -16.63 3.56
CA VAL A 34 -6.41 -15.94 4.61
C VAL A 34 -5.30 -15.10 3.96
N ARG A 35 -5.30 -13.80 4.21
CA ARG A 35 -4.33 -12.83 3.69
C ARG A 35 -3.58 -12.18 4.86
N LEU A 36 -2.46 -12.77 5.25
CA LEU A 36 -1.60 -12.23 6.30
C LEU A 36 -0.57 -11.24 5.73
N HIS A 37 -0.03 -10.41 6.62
CA HIS A 37 1.07 -9.52 6.29
C HIS A 37 2.36 -10.32 6.05
N TYR A 38 3.20 -9.89 5.11
CA TYR A 38 4.42 -10.62 4.68
C TYR A 38 5.41 -10.95 5.82
N PHE A 39 5.37 -10.21 6.93
CA PHE A 39 6.21 -10.47 8.11
C PHE A 39 5.77 -11.69 8.92
N VAL A 40 4.53 -12.14 8.77
CA VAL A 40 3.93 -13.22 9.57
C VAL A 40 3.31 -14.32 8.71
N SER A 41 3.24 -14.14 7.39
CA SER A 41 2.71 -15.16 6.47
C SER A 41 3.47 -16.48 6.59
N HIS A 42 4.79 -16.43 6.79
CA HIS A 42 5.64 -17.62 6.87
C HIS A 42 5.67 -18.29 8.26
N SER A 43 5.00 -17.70 9.28
CA SER A 43 5.00 -18.23 10.64
C SER A 43 3.77 -19.07 10.99
N GLN A 44 2.80 -19.18 10.07
CA GLN A 44 1.55 -19.89 10.30
C GLN A 44 1.40 -21.05 9.32
N ASN A 45 0.76 -22.12 9.78
CA ASN A 45 0.50 -23.31 8.98
C ASN A 45 -0.97 -23.70 9.10
N PHE A 46 -1.64 -23.84 7.96
CA PHE A 46 -3.07 -24.15 7.88
C PHE A 46 -3.35 -25.59 7.44
N LEU A 47 -2.36 -26.49 7.48
CA LEU A 47 -2.48 -27.89 7.02
C LEU A 47 -3.65 -28.64 7.68
N ASN A 48 -3.94 -28.37 8.96
CA ASN A 48 -5.03 -29.03 9.69
C ASN A 48 -6.42 -28.69 9.16
N ASN A 49 -6.56 -27.59 8.42
CA ASN A 49 -7.83 -27.11 7.86
C ASN A 49 -7.80 -27.12 6.32
N SER A 50 -7.04 -28.06 5.74
CA SER A 50 -6.93 -28.26 4.29
C SER A 50 -8.31 -28.47 3.66
N GLY A 51 -8.57 -27.79 2.54
CA GLY A 51 -9.87 -27.80 1.85
C GLY A 51 -10.87 -26.77 2.36
N PHE A 52 -10.63 -26.17 3.53
CA PHE A 52 -11.41 -25.04 4.05
C PHE A 52 -10.60 -23.74 4.02
N VAL A 53 -9.36 -23.76 4.51
CA VAL A 53 -8.48 -22.58 4.57
C VAL A 53 -7.50 -22.59 3.41
N TYR A 54 -7.41 -21.45 2.72
CA TYR A 54 -6.42 -21.19 1.67
C TYR A 54 -5.57 -19.99 2.07
N ASP A 55 -4.27 -20.23 2.30
CA ASP A 55 -3.31 -19.15 2.48
C ASP A 55 -3.06 -18.45 1.14
N VAL A 56 -3.51 -17.21 1.04
CA VAL A 56 -3.34 -16.36 -0.13
C VAL A 56 -2.41 -15.20 0.18
N SER A 57 -1.59 -15.25 1.23
CA SER A 57 -0.69 -14.17 1.66
C SER A 57 0.34 -13.75 0.61
N ASP A 58 0.79 -14.69 -0.22
CA ASP A 58 1.76 -14.45 -1.30
C ASP A 58 1.13 -14.16 -2.66
N TYR A 59 -0.20 -14.12 -2.75
CA TYR A 59 -0.90 -13.77 -3.99
C TYR A 59 -0.57 -12.31 -4.40
N ASN A 60 -0.30 -12.06 -5.68
CA ASN A 60 0.29 -10.77 -6.09
C ASN A 60 -0.67 -9.59 -5.98
N ASN A 61 -1.96 -9.80 -6.25
CA ASN A 61 -2.95 -8.73 -6.37
C ASN A 61 -4.16 -8.99 -5.49
N ILE A 62 -4.31 -8.19 -4.44
CA ILE A 62 -5.44 -8.31 -3.51
C ILE A 62 -6.78 -7.96 -4.16
N ASN A 63 -6.80 -7.12 -5.21
CA ASN A 63 -8.04 -6.74 -5.88
C ASN A 63 -8.74 -7.94 -6.51
N ASP A 64 -7.98 -8.91 -7.02
CA ASP A 64 -8.54 -10.14 -7.57
C ASP A 64 -9.22 -10.97 -6.46
N LEU A 65 -8.62 -10.96 -5.26
CA LEU A 65 -9.18 -11.62 -4.07
C LEU A 65 -10.46 -10.93 -3.58
N TYR A 66 -10.52 -9.59 -3.66
CA TYR A 66 -11.74 -8.84 -3.34
C TYR A 66 -12.90 -9.25 -4.26
N LEU A 67 -12.63 -9.33 -5.57
CA LEU A 67 -13.66 -9.65 -6.56
C LEU A 67 -14.31 -11.01 -6.32
N ILE A 68 -13.51 -12.03 -5.96
CA ILE A 68 -13.99 -13.39 -5.68
C ILE A 68 -14.50 -13.60 -4.25
N SER A 69 -14.38 -12.60 -3.37
CA SER A 69 -14.83 -12.72 -1.97
C SER A 69 -16.25 -12.23 -1.80
N ASP A 70 -17.14 -13.02 -1.17
CA ASP A 70 -18.51 -12.58 -0.84
C ASP A 70 -18.57 -11.72 0.42
N VAL A 71 -17.68 -11.97 1.38
CA VAL A 71 -17.58 -11.26 2.66
C VAL A 71 -16.11 -10.97 2.97
N LEU A 72 -15.83 -9.76 3.46
CA LEU A 72 -14.53 -9.41 4.04
C LEU A 72 -14.59 -9.50 5.56
N ILE A 73 -13.69 -10.26 6.17
CA ILE A 73 -13.40 -10.22 7.59
C ILE A 73 -12.10 -9.44 7.76
N THR A 74 -12.13 -8.36 8.52
CA THR A 74 -10.94 -7.55 8.79
C THR A 74 -11.05 -6.94 10.18
N ASP A 75 -10.13 -6.05 10.53
CA ASP A 75 -10.06 -5.35 11.80
C ASP A 75 -9.79 -3.86 11.52
N TYR A 76 -8.68 -3.31 12.02
CA TYR A 76 -8.25 -1.93 11.79
C TYR A 76 -7.37 -1.79 10.55
N SER A 77 -7.80 -2.40 9.44
CA SER A 77 -7.09 -2.40 8.18
C SER A 77 -7.71 -1.44 7.18
N SER A 78 -6.88 -0.75 6.40
CA SER A 78 -7.34 0.15 5.33
C SER A 78 -8.01 -0.58 4.17
N VAL A 79 -7.87 -1.91 4.08
CA VAL A 79 -8.50 -2.74 3.03
C VAL A 79 -10.03 -2.62 3.01
N MET A 80 -10.65 -2.20 4.13
CA MET A 80 -12.09 -1.92 4.17
C MET A 80 -12.50 -0.80 3.20
N PHE A 81 -11.64 0.20 2.97
CA PHE A 81 -11.93 1.30 2.05
C PHE A 81 -11.93 0.83 0.59
N ASP A 82 -11.00 -0.06 0.23
CA ASP A 82 -10.93 -0.63 -1.13
C ASP A 82 -12.07 -1.63 -1.37
N PHE A 83 -12.36 -2.50 -0.39
CA PHE A 83 -13.46 -3.45 -0.48
C PHE A 83 -14.84 -2.75 -0.49
N GLY A 84 -14.91 -1.54 0.05
CA GLY A 84 -16.13 -0.70 0.07
C GLY A 84 -16.71 -0.43 -1.31
N TYR A 85 -15.87 -0.37 -2.35
CA TYR A 85 -16.33 -0.19 -3.74
C TYR A 85 -17.24 -1.32 -4.22
N LEU A 86 -17.07 -2.53 -3.68
CA LEU A 86 -17.89 -3.69 -4.05
C LEU A 86 -19.26 -3.69 -3.38
N ARG A 87 -19.47 -2.84 -2.35
CA ARG A 87 -20.70 -2.79 -1.55
C ARG A 87 -21.13 -4.19 -1.06
N LYS A 88 -20.14 -5.01 -0.74
CA LYS A 88 -20.30 -6.35 -0.15
C LYS A 88 -20.21 -6.25 1.39
N PRO A 89 -20.83 -7.19 2.13
CA PRO A 89 -20.79 -7.17 3.59
C PRO A 89 -19.37 -7.32 4.14
N MET A 90 -19.11 -6.64 5.26
CA MET A 90 -17.85 -6.69 6.00
C MET A 90 -18.11 -7.05 7.46
N ILE A 91 -17.21 -7.82 8.07
CA ILE A 91 -17.23 -8.18 9.50
C ILE A 91 -15.90 -7.72 10.12
N PHE A 92 -15.99 -7.01 11.24
CA PHE A 92 -14.85 -6.40 11.91
C PHE A 92 -14.45 -7.20 13.15
N PHE A 93 -13.56 -8.18 12.98
CA PHE A 93 -13.05 -9.03 14.06
C PHE A 93 -11.99 -8.27 14.88
N ALA A 94 -12.46 -7.52 15.87
CA ALA A 94 -11.71 -6.58 16.68
C ALA A 94 -11.49 -7.12 18.11
N TYR A 95 -10.94 -8.33 18.24
CA TYR A 95 -10.71 -9.02 19.51
C TYR A 95 -9.88 -8.22 20.54
N ASP A 96 -9.06 -7.28 20.06
CA ASP A 96 -8.19 -6.42 20.85
C ASP A 96 -8.58 -4.94 20.79
N LYS A 97 -9.87 -4.62 20.54
CA LYS A 97 -10.37 -3.25 20.30
C LYS A 97 -9.92 -2.25 21.34
N ASP A 98 -10.13 -2.55 22.61
CA ASP A 98 -9.84 -1.62 23.70
C ASP A 98 -8.35 -1.27 23.75
N TRP A 99 -7.48 -2.25 23.54
CA TRP A 99 -6.03 -2.02 23.48
C TRP A 99 -5.64 -1.25 22.22
N TYR A 100 -6.21 -1.61 21.07
CA TYR A 100 -5.78 -1.07 19.78
C TYR A 100 -6.23 0.39 19.57
N LEU A 101 -7.45 0.72 19.99
CA LEU A 101 -8.02 2.05 19.84
C LEU A 101 -7.54 3.04 20.90
N ASP A 102 -6.89 2.55 21.97
CA ASP A 102 -6.23 3.42 22.94
C ASP A 102 -5.21 4.35 22.24
N PRO A 103 -5.37 5.68 22.35
CA PRO A 103 -4.43 6.65 21.78
C PRO A 103 -2.99 6.49 22.25
N SER A 104 -2.77 5.89 23.43
CA SER A 104 -1.44 5.61 23.96
C SER A 104 -0.71 4.48 23.24
N ASN A 105 -1.43 3.60 22.53
CA ASN A 105 -0.87 2.45 21.83
C ASN A 105 -0.69 2.72 20.34
N ARG A 106 -1.80 2.87 19.60
CA ARG A 106 -1.78 3.17 18.16
C ARG A 106 -2.61 4.40 17.80
N GLY A 107 -3.85 4.46 18.29
CA GLY A 107 -4.83 5.47 17.89
C GLY A 107 -5.21 5.37 16.41
N ILE A 108 -6.43 5.78 16.08
CA ILE A 108 -6.92 5.88 14.69
C ILE A 108 -7.55 7.26 14.47
N TYR A 109 -7.62 7.73 13.22
CA TYR A 109 -8.14 9.06 12.88
C TYR A 109 -9.67 9.20 13.02
N MET A 110 -10.39 8.10 13.17
CA MET A 110 -11.85 8.06 13.08
C MET A 110 -12.48 7.36 14.28
N ASP A 111 -13.73 7.71 14.58
CA ASP A 111 -14.57 6.93 15.48
C ASP A 111 -14.85 5.56 14.84
N TYR A 112 -14.22 4.51 15.38
CA TYR A 112 -14.28 3.17 14.80
C TYR A 112 -15.70 2.65 14.73
N ASP A 113 -16.41 2.61 15.86
CA ASP A 113 -17.73 2.00 15.99
C ASP A 113 -18.79 2.77 15.19
N ALA A 114 -18.63 4.09 15.10
CA ALA A 114 -19.50 4.92 14.26
C ALA A 114 -19.29 4.68 12.76
N THR A 115 -18.05 4.43 12.33
CA THR A 115 -17.68 4.48 10.92
C THR A 115 -17.73 3.12 10.21
N VAL A 116 -17.41 2.02 10.89
CA VAL A 116 -17.29 0.71 10.21
C VAL A 116 -18.65 0.21 9.69
N PRO A 117 -18.74 -0.25 8.42
CA PRO A 117 -20.01 -0.62 7.77
C PRO A 117 -20.46 -2.05 8.06
N GLY A 118 -20.23 -2.55 9.27
CA GLY A 118 -20.50 -3.96 9.62
C GLY A 118 -20.45 -4.25 11.11
N PRO A 119 -20.80 -5.48 11.53
CA PRO A 119 -20.72 -5.89 12.92
C PRO A 119 -19.26 -5.89 13.40
N VAL A 120 -19.07 -5.39 14.63
CA VAL A 120 -17.81 -5.50 15.36
C VAL A 120 -17.87 -6.75 16.22
N ALA A 121 -17.14 -7.78 15.80
CA ALA A 121 -17.04 -9.08 16.46
C ALA A 121 -15.83 -9.09 17.39
N LEU A 122 -16.01 -9.57 18.63
CA LEU A 122 -14.90 -9.68 19.60
C LEU A 122 -14.39 -11.12 19.73
N THR A 123 -15.20 -12.09 19.32
CA THR A 123 -14.90 -13.53 19.40
C THR A 123 -15.10 -14.23 18.06
N THR A 124 -14.49 -15.42 17.88
CA THR A 124 -14.76 -16.27 16.71
C THR A 124 -16.24 -16.65 16.61
N ALA A 125 -16.91 -16.86 17.76
CA ALA A 125 -18.34 -17.15 17.79
C ALA A 125 -19.18 -15.99 17.20
N ASP A 126 -18.81 -14.73 17.46
CA ASP A 126 -19.49 -13.57 16.88
C ASP A 126 -19.30 -13.51 15.35
N VAL A 127 -18.09 -13.86 14.87
CA VAL A 127 -17.78 -13.94 13.43
C VAL A 127 -18.63 -15.02 12.77
N VAL A 128 -18.62 -16.24 13.33
CA VAL A 128 -19.42 -17.38 12.82
C VAL A 128 -20.90 -17.04 12.83
N ASN A 129 -21.42 -16.45 13.90
CA ASN A 129 -22.82 -16.04 13.98
C ASN A 129 -23.17 -15.01 12.91
N SER A 130 -22.29 -14.03 12.66
CA SER A 130 -22.49 -13.02 11.62
C SER A 130 -22.49 -13.64 10.21
N LEU A 131 -21.65 -14.65 9.96
CA LEU A 131 -21.59 -15.35 8.67
C LEU A 131 -22.82 -16.25 8.44
N LYS A 132 -23.31 -16.94 9.46
CA LYS A 132 -24.54 -17.74 9.36
C LYS A 132 -25.78 -16.91 9.09
N HIS A 133 -25.79 -15.65 9.54
CA HIS A 133 -26.89 -14.70 9.35
C HIS A 133 -26.49 -13.55 8.42
N ILE A 134 -25.70 -13.84 7.39
CA ILE A 134 -25.10 -12.80 6.54
C ILE A 134 -26.15 -11.94 5.82
N ASP A 135 -27.31 -12.50 5.48
CA ASP A 135 -28.39 -11.75 4.85
C ASP A 135 -29.05 -10.75 5.81
N ASP A 136 -29.20 -11.12 7.10
CA ASP A 136 -29.65 -10.18 8.14
C ASP A 136 -28.61 -9.08 8.37
N VAL A 137 -27.31 -9.42 8.31
CA VAL A 137 -26.21 -8.45 8.39
C VAL A 137 -26.28 -7.46 7.23
N LYS A 138 -26.51 -7.91 6.00
CA LYS A 138 -26.66 -7.03 4.82
C LYS A 138 -27.81 -6.04 5.02
N VAL A 139 -28.97 -6.51 5.49
CA VAL A 139 -30.13 -5.64 5.73
C VAL A 139 -29.83 -4.64 6.85
N LYS A 140 -29.37 -5.12 8.00
CA LYS A 140 -29.11 -4.32 9.21
C LYS A 140 -28.05 -3.23 8.99
N TYR A 141 -27.03 -3.49 8.19
CA TYR A 141 -25.92 -2.57 7.95
C TYR A 141 -25.98 -1.85 6.59
N SER A 142 -27.06 -2.01 5.83
CA SER A 142 -27.23 -1.40 4.51
C SER A 142 -27.03 0.12 4.51
N ASP A 143 -27.66 0.84 5.43
CA ASP A 143 -27.53 2.30 5.56
C ASP A 143 -26.10 2.71 5.93
N LYS A 144 -25.46 2.00 6.88
CA LYS A 144 -24.06 2.27 7.25
C LYS A 144 -23.10 2.00 6.08
N LEU A 145 -23.34 0.93 5.33
CA LEU A 145 -22.56 0.61 4.14
C LEU A 145 -22.73 1.67 3.05
N GLN A 146 -23.95 2.19 2.87
CA GLN A 146 -24.20 3.29 1.94
C GLN A 146 -23.46 4.56 2.38
N GLN A 147 -23.56 4.96 3.65
CA GLN A 147 -22.83 6.11 4.19
C GLN A 147 -21.32 5.96 4.05
N PHE A 148 -20.79 4.75 4.32
CA PHE A 148 -19.38 4.45 4.13
C PHE A 148 -18.97 4.58 2.66
N TYR A 149 -19.75 4.02 1.74
CA TYR A 149 -19.51 4.10 0.29
C TYR A 149 -19.56 5.55 -0.22
N ASP A 150 -20.50 6.35 0.25
CA ASP A 150 -20.59 7.76 -0.15
C ASP A 150 -19.46 8.61 0.41
N LYS A 151 -19.00 8.30 1.63
CA LYS A 151 -17.92 9.05 2.27
C LYS A 151 -16.53 8.65 1.79
N PHE A 152 -16.26 7.36 1.63
CA PHE A 152 -14.90 6.84 1.40
C PHE A 152 -14.67 6.31 -0.01
N CYS A 153 -15.75 6.05 -0.77
CA CYS A 153 -15.69 5.58 -2.14
C CYS A 153 -16.28 6.61 -3.11
N GLU A 154 -16.14 7.91 -2.80
CA GLU A 154 -16.64 9.02 -3.63
C GLU A 154 -15.94 9.09 -5.00
N TYR A 155 -14.62 8.91 -5.01
CA TYR A 155 -13.78 9.04 -6.20
C TYR A 155 -13.58 7.71 -6.92
N GLY A 156 -13.21 7.73 -8.21
CA GLY A 156 -12.79 6.52 -8.93
C GLY A 156 -13.89 5.46 -9.19
N ARG A 157 -15.17 5.79 -8.94
CA ARG A 157 -16.32 4.90 -9.21
C ARG A 157 -16.43 4.46 -10.67
N ASP A 158 -15.97 5.31 -11.59
CA ASP A 158 -15.99 5.03 -13.03
C ASP A 158 -14.88 4.06 -13.47
N GLY A 159 -13.96 3.67 -12.56
CA GLY A 159 -12.84 2.79 -12.88
C GLY A 159 -11.78 3.45 -13.77
N ASP A 160 -11.84 4.77 -13.94
CA ASP A 160 -11.04 5.54 -14.89
C ASP A 160 -9.83 6.28 -14.25
N ALA A 161 -9.54 6.00 -12.98
CA ALA A 161 -8.51 6.71 -12.22
C ALA A 161 -7.13 6.65 -12.90
N ALA A 162 -6.75 5.48 -13.45
CA ALA A 162 -5.49 5.31 -14.18
C ALA A 162 -5.45 6.14 -15.46
N GLN A 163 -6.57 6.20 -16.20
CA GLN A 163 -6.73 7.04 -17.37
C GLN A 163 -6.59 8.51 -16.98
N ARG A 164 -7.45 9.01 -16.10
CA ARG A 164 -7.48 10.42 -15.69
C ARG A 164 -6.12 10.91 -15.20
N LEU A 165 -5.45 10.10 -14.38
CA LEU A 165 -4.12 10.43 -13.88
C LEU A 165 -3.08 10.46 -15.01
N SER A 166 -3.10 9.49 -15.92
CA SER A 166 -2.17 9.46 -17.06
C SER A 166 -2.38 10.67 -17.96
N GLU A 167 -3.62 10.97 -18.34
CA GLU A 167 -3.98 12.12 -19.19
C GLU A 167 -3.56 13.45 -18.57
N ALA A 168 -3.91 13.67 -17.30
CA ALA A 168 -3.51 14.86 -16.58
C ALA A 168 -1.99 15.00 -16.58
N MET A 169 -1.28 13.91 -16.31
CA MET A 169 0.17 13.89 -16.19
C MET A 169 0.90 14.16 -17.51
N LEU A 170 0.39 13.62 -18.62
CA LEU A 170 0.92 13.89 -19.96
C LEU A 170 0.71 15.35 -20.39
N SER A 171 -0.35 15.99 -19.90
CA SER A 171 -0.64 17.40 -20.16
C SER A 171 0.19 18.38 -19.31
N LEU A 172 0.79 17.93 -18.21
CA LEU A 172 1.60 18.79 -17.33
C LEU A 172 2.86 19.29 -18.07
N LYS A 173 2.97 20.61 -18.21
CA LYS A 173 4.26 21.24 -18.46
C LYS A 173 5.11 21.07 -17.20
N PRO A 174 6.37 20.63 -17.31
CA PRO A 174 7.23 20.48 -16.15
C PRO A 174 7.61 21.86 -15.61
N GLU A 175 6.71 22.49 -14.86
CA GLU A 175 7.04 23.67 -14.08
C GLU A 175 7.74 23.25 -12.78
N ASN A 176 8.62 24.14 -12.32
CA ASN A 176 9.46 23.96 -11.15
C ASN A 176 8.58 23.85 -9.89
N GLN A 177 8.12 22.63 -9.58
CA GLN A 177 7.72 22.30 -8.22
C GLN A 177 8.92 22.60 -7.33
N SER A 178 8.79 23.66 -6.51
CA SER A 178 9.83 24.09 -5.60
C SER A 178 10.22 22.92 -4.71
N SER A 179 11.45 22.43 -4.86
CA SER A 179 12.06 21.57 -3.85
C SER A 179 12.10 22.38 -2.57
N VAL A 180 11.37 21.93 -1.57
CA VAL A 180 11.44 22.54 -0.25
C VAL A 180 12.82 22.25 0.35
N GLU A 181 13.76 23.18 0.16
CA GLU A 181 14.94 23.30 1.01
C GLU A 181 15.30 24.77 1.16
N ASN A 182 15.18 25.31 2.37
CA ASN A 182 16.07 26.36 2.89
C ASN A 182 15.96 26.38 4.42
N ASN A 183 16.87 25.64 5.06
CA ASN A 183 17.53 25.92 6.35
C ASN A 183 17.96 24.61 7.01
N LEU A 184 19.16 24.13 6.68
CA LEU A 184 19.97 23.21 7.49
C LEU A 184 21.41 23.23 6.95
N ILE A 185 21.99 24.43 6.95
CA ILE A 185 23.41 24.67 6.70
C ILE A 185 24.06 24.90 8.06
N ARG A 186 24.55 23.83 8.69
CA ARG A 186 25.73 23.86 9.60
C ARG A 186 26.23 22.51 10.12
N SER A 187 25.64 21.38 9.72
CA SER A 187 26.18 20.04 10.06
C SER A 187 26.62 19.20 8.84
N LYS A 188 26.72 19.80 7.65
CA LYS A 188 26.91 19.08 6.37
C LYS A 188 28.33 18.55 6.09
N ILE A 189 29.38 19.02 6.78
CA ILE A 189 30.77 18.66 6.42
C ILE A 189 31.19 17.28 6.97
N GLN A 190 30.86 16.96 8.23
CA GLN A 190 31.29 15.68 8.84
C GLN A 190 30.46 14.46 8.39
N ARG A 191 29.26 14.67 7.84
CA ARG A 191 28.32 13.61 7.41
C ARG A 191 28.40 13.26 5.91
N LEU A 192 29.26 13.94 5.17
CA LEU A 192 29.56 13.70 3.75
C LEU A 192 30.39 12.44 3.52
N LEU A 193 31.15 12.00 4.53
CA LEU A 193 32.13 10.92 4.43
C LEU A 193 31.61 9.52 4.80
N LYS A 194 30.34 9.37 5.24
CA LYS A 194 29.86 8.10 5.84
C LYS A 194 28.76 7.34 5.08
N LEU A 195 28.42 7.67 3.84
CA LEU A 195 27.54 6.84 2.99
C LEU A 195 27.93 6.97 1.50
N ASN A 196 28.80 6.06 1.04
CA ASN A 196 29.30 6.01 -0.35
C ASN A 196 28.35 5.24 -1.29
N ASN A 197 27.15 5.76 -1.57
CA ASN A 197 26.38 5.26 -2.72
C ASN A 197 26.59 6.17 -3.94
N ILE A 198 27.67 5.89 -4.67
CA ILE A 198 28.07 6.55 -5.92
C ILE A 198 26.90 6.60 -6.92
N GLN A 199 26.08 5.55 -6.94
CA GLN A 199 24.91 5.41 -7.80
C GLN A 199 23.87 6.54 -7.63
N HIS A 200 23.59 6.98 -6.40
CA HIS A 200 22.64 8.09 -6.17
C HIS A 200 23.22 9.44 -6.59
N LYS A 201 24.52 9.67 -6.31
CA LYS A 201 25.20 10.89 -6.78
C LYS A 201 25.20 10.95 -8.31
N LEU A 202 25.48 9.83 -8.96
CA LEU A 202 25.45 9.72 -10.42
C LEU A 202 24.05 9.98 -10.97
N LEU A 203 23.00 9.37 -10.40
CA LEU A 203 21.62 9.62 -10.83
C LEU A 203 21.23 11.10 -10.65
N ASN A 204 21.61 11.72 -9.54
CA ASN A 204 21.32 13.14 -9.31
C ASN A 204 22.02 14.02 -10.35
N ILE A 205 23.32 13.80 -10.59
CA ILE A 205 24.10 14.55 -11.58
C ILE A 205 23.49 14.38 -12.98
N LEU A 206 23.31 13.14 -13.43
CA LEU A 206 22.76 12.85 -14.75
C LEU A 206 21.31 13.33 -14.89
N GLY A 207 20.51 13.24 -13.82
CA GLY A 207 19.12 13.71 -13.82
C GLY A 207 18.99 15.22 -14.01
N GLN A 208 19.98 16.00 -13.58
CA GLN A 208 20.02 17.46 -13.81
C GLN A 208 20.60 17.83 -15.18
N LEU A 209 21.53 17.04 -15.71
CA LEU A 209 22.28 17.37 -16.94
C LEU A 209 21.65 16.80 -18.22
N LEU A 210 21.11 15.59 -18.17
CA LEU A 210 20.68 14.88 -19.38
C LEU A 210 19.29 15.35 -19.85
N PRO A 211 19.11 15.56 -21.16
CA PRO A 211 17.80 15.87 -21.74
C PRO A 211 16.85 14.69 -21.57
N LYS A 212 15.57 14.99 -21.35
CA LYS A 212 14.54 13.97 -21.21
C LYS A 212 14.16 13.36 -22.54
N ALA A 213 13.82 12.08 -22.46
CA ALA A 213 13.26 11.29 -23.54
C ALA A 213 11.83 10.89 -23.16
N ASN A 214 11.02 10.49 -24.14
CA ASN A 214 9.68 9.94 -23.94
C ASN A 214 9.78 8.54 -23.32
N ILE A 215 10.10 8.54 -22.02
CA ILE A 215 10.28 7.36 -21.19
C ILE A 215 9.46 7.57 -19.92
N ALA A 216 8.68 6.56 -19.56
CA ALA A 216 7.97 6.47 -18.28
C ALA A 216 8.55 5.37 -17.41
N MET A 217 8.83 5.71 -16.16
CA MET A 217 9.37 4.81 -15.13
C MET A 217 8.29 4.46 -14.11
N PHE A 218 8.13 3.17 -13.83
CA PHE A 218 7.16 2.65 -12.87
C PHE A 218 7.86 1.93 -11.73
N GLU A 219 7.38 2.11 -10.50
CA GLU A 219 7.92 1.45 -9.31
C GLU A 219 6.82 1.17 -8.29
N SER A 220 6.64 -0.12 -7.95
CA SER A 220 5.74 -0.54 -6.87
C SER A 220 6.49 -1.23 -5.73
N PHE A 221 6.21 -0.84 -4.48
CA PHE A 221 6.77 -1.42 -3.25
C PHE A 221 8.29 -1.66 -3.28
N PHE A 222 9.06 -0.63 -3.63
CA PHE A 222 10.53 -0.68 -3.78
C PHE A 222 11.01 -1.64 -4.89
N GLY A 223 10.20 -1.82 -5.93
CA GLY A 223 10.49 -2.69 -7.07
C GLY A 223 10.33 -4.17 -6.77
N ARG A 224 9.55 -4.53 -5.75
CA ARG A 224 9.32 -5.93 -5.37
C ARG A 224 8.18 -6.58 -6.13
N GLN A 225 7.27 -5.79 -6.69
CA GLN A 225 6.02 -6.31 -7.26
C GLN A 225 5.60 -5.54 -8.51
N TYR A 226 4.85 -6.21 -9.38
CA TYR A 226 4.08 -5.61 -10.47
C TYR A 226 2.62 -5.50 -10.00
N SER A 227 2.29 -4.41 -9.31
CA SER A 227 1.03 -4.25 -8.58
C SER A 227 0.66 -2.78 -8.36
N ASP A 228 -0.53 -2.57 -7.76
CA ASP A 228 -1.01 -1.27 -7.24
C ASP A 228 -1.23 -0.22 -8.35
N ASN A 229 -1.39 1.05 -7.97
CA ASN A 229 -1.63 2.16 -8.88
C ASN A 229 -0.60 2.23 -10.04
N PRO A 230 0.72 2.00 -9.82
CA PRO A 230 1.69 1.98 -10.93
C PRO A 230 1.39 0.92 -11.99
N LYS A 231 0.82 -0.24 -11.62
CA LYS A 231 0.40 -1.27 -12.59
C LYS A 231 -0.74 -0.79 -13.47
N ALA A 232 -1.80 -0.26 -12.88
CA ALA A 232 -2.98 0.20 -13.61
C ALA A 232 -2.60 1.32 -14.61
N ILE A 233 -1.76 2.27 -14.18
CA ILE A 233 -1.24 3.35 -15.03
C ILE A 233 -0.39 2.77 -16.18
N TYR A 234 0.51 1.83 -15.87
CA TYR A 234 1.34 1.18 -16.89
C TYR A 234 0.49 0.47 -17.95
N GLU A 235 -0.55 -0.26 -17.55
CA GLU A 235 -1.42 -1.00 -18.47
C GLU A 235 -2.21 -0.05 -19.38
N TYR A 236 -2.76 1.03 -18.82
CA TYR A 236 -3.40 2.09 -19.59
C TYR A 236 -2.42 2.74 -20.59
N MET A 237 -1.24 3.16 -20.12
CA MET A 237 -0.25 3.81 -20.98
C MET A 237 0.30 2.88 -22.06
N LYS A 238 0.48 1.59 -21.76
CA LYS A 238 0.95 0.60 -22.73
C LYS A 238 0.00 0.46 -23.92
N GLN A 239 -1.30 0.59 -23.68
CA GLN A 239 -2.33 0.48 -24.71
C GLN A 239 -2.51 1.79 -25.49
N ASN A 240 -2.47 2.93 -24.80
CA ASN A 240 -2.87 4.22 -25.38
C ASN A 240 -1.70 5.11 -25.84
N TYR A 241 -0.48 4.86 -25.34
CA TYR A 241 0.71 5.69 -25.59
C TYR A 241 1.93 4.85 -26.04
N PRO A 242 1.84 4.12 -27.17
CA PRO A 242 2.91 3.22 -27.62
C PRO A 242 4.22 3.93 -27.98
N GLU A 243 4.19 5.24 -28.22
CA GLU A 243 5.36 6.07 -28.49
C GLU A 243 6.19 6.37 -27.23
N ILE A 244 5.64 6.16 -26.04
CA ILE A 244 6.35 6.32 -24.76
C ILE A 244 6.97 4.98 -24.37
N LYS A 245 8.28 4.97 -24.16
CA LYS A 245 8.98 3.77 -23.67
C LYS A 245 8.71 3.55 -22.20
N LEU A 246 8.06 2.45 -21.85
CA LEU A 246 7.69 2.12 -20.48
C LEU A 246 8.71 1.18 -19.85
N TYR A 247 9.17 1.47 -18.64
CA TYR A 247 10.09 0.60 -17.89
C TYR A 247 9.72 0.50 -16.41
N TRP A 248 9.80 -0.71 -15.88
CA TRP A 248 9.70 -0.96 -14.44
C TRP A 248 11.07 -0.91 -13.75
N ASN A 249 11.16 -0.24 -12.60
CA ASN A 249 12.36 -0.21 -11.75
C ASN A 249 12.31 -1.34 -10.70
N VAL A 250 12.96 -2.47 -11.02
CA VAL A 250 12.74 -3.76 -10.34
C VAL A 250 13.93 -4.15 -9.47
N ASN A 251 13.65 -4.65 -8.26
CA ASN A 251 14.66 -5.28 -7.42
C ASN A 251 15.06 -6.62 -8.06
N LYS A 252 16.37 -6.90 -8.12
CA LYS A 252 16.93 -8.09 -8.76
C LYS A 252 16.28 -9.39 -8.27
N ASP A 253 15.97 -9.47 -6.98
CA ASP A 253 15.37 -10.67 -6.38
C ASP A 253 13.96 -10.99 -6.93
N TYR A 254 13.31 -10.03 -7.59
CA TYR A 254 11.94 -10.15 -8.11
C TYR A 254 11.87 -10.04 -9.64
N GLU A 255 13.00 -10.14 -10.34
CA GLU A 255 13.04 -9.93 -11.80
C GLU A 255 12.38 -11.07 -12.60
N GLU A 256 12.28 -12.26 -12.02
CA GLU A 256 11.78 -13.46 -12.71
C GLU A 256 10.36 -13.27 -13.23
N TYR A 257 9.48 -12.64 -12.44
CA TYR A 257 8.12 -12.34 -12.86
C TYR A 257 8.08 -11.45 -14.11
N PHE A 258 8.92 -10.41 -14.16
CA PHE A 258 8.98 -9.48 -15.28
C PHE A 258 9.53 -10.16 -16.54
N LYS A 259 10.53 -11.03 -16.40
CA LYS A 259 11.05 -11.86 -17.51
C LYS A 259 9.96 -12.78 -18.06
N LYS A 260 9.30 -13.55 -17.19
CA LYS A 260 8.27 -14.53 -17.56
C LYS A 260 7.12 -13.91 -18.33
N HIS A 261 6.72 -12.69 -17.97
CA HIS A 261 5.59 -11.98 -18.59
C HIS A 261 6.02 -10.98 -19.67
N ASN A 262 7.29 -10.97 -20.08
CA ASN A 262 7.83 -10.05 -21.08
C ASN A 262 7.54 -8.57 -20.79
N ILE A 263 7.59 -8.18 -19.51
CA ILE A 263 7.37 -6.80 -19.06
C ILE A 263 8.71 -6.05 -19.10
N PRO A 264 8.86 -4.95 -19.85
CA PRO A 264 10.11 -4.21 -19.90
C PRO A 264 10.51 -3.64 -18.53
N TYR A 265 11.74 -3.93 -18.11
CA TYR A 265 12.24 -3.52 -16.79
C TYR A 265 13.73 -3.15 -16.81
N VAL A 266 14.17 -2.51 -15.73
CA VAL A 266 15.56 -2.28 -15.39
C VAL A 266 15.82 -2.63 -13.93
N ILE A 267 17.00 -3.19 -13.66
CA ILE A 267 17.40 -3.53 -12.29
C ILE A 267 17.79 -2.28 -11.52
N ARG A 268 17.19 -2.10 -10.34
CA ARG A 268 17.47 -1.00 -9.41
C ARG A 268 18.96 -0.79 -9.24
N PHE A 269 19.37 0.46 -9.34
CA PHE A 269 20.74 0.93 -9.14
C PHE A 269 21.82 0.37 -10.10
N SER A 270 21.44 -0.41 -11.12
CA SER A 270 22.35 -0.71 -12.23
C SER A 270 22.67 0.54 -13.03
N LEU A 271 23.84 0.58 -13.69
CA LEU A 271 24.23 1.71 -14.55
C LEU A 271 23.19 1.98 -15.66
N ARG A 272 22.65 0.91 -16.26
CA ARG A 272 21.55 0.99 -17.24
C ARG A 272 20.32 1.66 -16.64
N SER A 273 19.93 1.24 -15.43
CA SER A 273 18.78 1.83 -14.73
C SER A 273 19.01 3.30 -14.43
N ILE A 274 20.20 3.69 -13.95
CA ILE A 274 20.55 5.09 -13.69
C ILE A 274 20.42 5.94 -14.96
N TRP A 275 20.95 5.46 -16.09
CA TRP A 275 20.87 6.16 -17.37
C TRP A 275 19.43 6.36 -17.85
N ILE A 276 18.62 5.30 -17.83
CA ILE A 276 17.21 5.35 -18.25
C ILE A 276 16.42 6.27 -17.31
N GLN A 277 16.58 6.09 -16.00
CA GLN A 277 15.95 6.93 -14.97
C GLN A 277 16.32 8.41 -15.15
N ALA A 278 17.60 8.72 -15.36
CA ALA A 278 18.05 10.10 -15.54
C ALA A 278 17.39 10.78 -16.75
N ARG A 279 17.07 10.02 -17.81
CA ARG A 279 16.41 10.53 -19.03
C ARG A 279 14.89 10.40 -19.01
N ALA A 280 14.30 9.75 -18.02
CA ALA A 280 12.87 9.55 -17.93
C ALA A 280 12.13 10.87 -17.68
N LYS A 281 11.21 11.20 -18.59
CA LYS A 281 10.31 12.35 -18.46
C LYS A 281 9.24 12.09 -17.42
N TYR A 282 8.77 10.85 -17.30
CA TYR A 282 7.61 10.50 -16.48
C TYR A 282 7.98 9.46 -15.42
N TRP A 283 7.51 9.66 -14.20
CA TRP A 283 7.75 8.76 -13.07
C TRP A 283 6.47 8.51 -12.28
N PHE A 284 6.14 7.24 -12.09
CA PHE A 284 5.01 6.78 -11.29
C PHE A 284 5.51 5.86 -10.19
N THR A 285 5.32 6.26 -8.94
CA THR A 285 5.76 5.48 -7.79
C THR A 285 4.77 5.60 -6.64
N ASN A 286 4.63 4.52 -5.88
CA ASN A 286 3.84 4.50 -4.65
C ASN A 286 4.72 4.47 -3.39
N VAL A 287 6.04 4.35 -3.53
CA VAL A 287 6.98 4.28 -2.41
C VAL A 287 7.73 5.58 -2.16
N ARG A 288 8.17 5.74 -0.92
CA ARG A 288 9.16 6.74 -0.53
C ARG A 288 10.46 6.57 -1.31
N ARG A 289 11.00 7.68 -1.82
CA ARG A 289 12.31 7.70 -2.49
C ARG A 289 13.42 7.88 -1.45
N PRO A 290 14.66 7.43 -1.73
CA PRO A 290 15.76 7.52 -0.79
C PRO A 290 16.06 8.97 -0.36
N PHE A 291 16.52 9.13 0.90
CA PHE A 291 16.99 10.41 1.42
C PHE A 291 18.10 10.98 0.53
N ARG A 292 17.94 12.23 0.04
CA ARG A 292 18.81 12.95 -0.93
C ARG A 292 18.66 12.59 -2.42
N TRP A 293 17.60 11.89 -2.81
CA TRP A 293 17.22 11.83 -4.22
C TRP A 293 16.75 13.20 -4.70
N LEU A 294 17.31 13.70 -5.81
CA LEU A 294 16.87 14.93 -6.45
C LEU A 294 15.98 14.57 -7.64
N LYS A 295 14.82 15.24 -7.74
CA LYS A 295 13.95 15.16 -8.90
C LYS A 295 14.73 15.60 -10.15
N PRO A 296 14.83 14.76 -11.21
CA PRO A 296 15.47 15.16 -12.46
C PRO A 296 14.82 16.43 -13.02
N LYS A 297 15.64 17.33 -13.57
CA LYS A 297 15.17 18.58 -14.22
C LYS A 297 14.16 18.24 -15.32
N ASP A 298 13.08 19.00 -15.48
CA ASP A 298 12.07 18.78 -16.55
C ASP A 298 11.32 17.42 -16.50
N ALA A 299 11.48 16.63 -15.44
CA ALA A 299 10.70 15.41 -15.23
C ALA A 299 9.41 15.68 -14.45
N VAL A 300 8.38 14.87 -14.69
CA VAL A 300 7.14 14.84 -13.93
C VAL A 300 7.15 13.58 -13.07
N VAL A 301 6.88 13.75 -11.77
CA VAL A 301 6.96 12.67 -10.77
C VAL A 301 5.64 12.63 -10.02
N ILE A 302 4.99 11.47 -10.06
CA ILE A 302 3.72 11.20 -9.38
C ILE A 302 3.97 10.21 -8.26
N GLN A 303 3.57 10.63 -7.06
CA GLN A 303 3.52 9.80 -5.87
C GLN A 303 2.07 9.37 -5.65
N THR A 304 1.76 8.10 -5.90
CA THR A 304 0.40 7.57 -5.77
C THR A 304 0.08 7.10 -4.35
N TRP A 305 1.09 6.97 -3.47
CA TRP A 305 0.94 6.33 -2.16
C TRP A 305 0.27 4.94 -2.29
N HIS A 306 -0.22 4.40 -1.17
CA HIS A 306 -0.70 3.02 -1.05
C HIS A 306 -2.05 2.92 -0.33
N GLY A 307 -2.97 3.83 -0.62
CA GLY A 307 -4.34 3.82 -0.09
C GLY A 307 -4.59 4.80 1.06
N THR A 308 -5.85 4.84 1.48
CA THR A 308 -6.37 5.78 2.49
C THR A 308 -5.79 5.49 3.88
N PRO A 309 -5.18 6.48 4.56
CA PRO A 309 -4.59 6.26 5.88
C PRO A 309 -5.67 6.08 6.94
N LEU A 310 -5.70 4.91 7.58
CA LEU A 310 -6.54 4.66 8.77
C LEU A 310 -5.80 4.97 10.08
N LYS A 311 -4.53 4.57 10.12
CA LYS A 311 -3.63 4.77 11.27
C LYS A 311 -2.95 6.11 11.15
N THR A 312 -2.59 6.70 12.28
CA THR A 312 -1.73 7.90 12.28
C THR A 312 -0.43 7.62 11.53
N ILE A 313 -0.05 8.54 10.64
CA ILE A 313 1.17 8.43 9.84
C ILE A 313 1.95 9.73 9.88
N GLY A 314 3.26 9.63 9.63
CA GLY A 314 4.12 10.81 9.59
C GLY A 314 4.15 11.53 10.94
N THR A 315 3.86 12.83 10.91
CA THR A 315 3.98 13.69 12.10
C THR A 315 2.82 13.62 13.06
N ASP A 316 1.74 12.93 12.66
CA ASP A 316 0.58 12.71 13.53
C ASP A 316 0.79 11.50 14.43
N VAL A 317 1.91 10.77 14.25
CA VAL A 317 2.29 9.64 15.10
C VAL A 317 2.88 10.17 16.42
N GLN A 318 2.14 10.01 17.51
CA GLN A 318 2.61 10.41 18.85
C GLN A 318 3.72 9.49 19.38
N GLN A 319 3.69 8.20 19.04
CA GLN A 319 4.75 7.24 19.33
C GLN A 319 4.99 6.28 18.17
N VAL A 320 6.25 6.14 17.76
CA VAL A 320 6.64 5.20 16.70
C VAL A 320 7.07 3.88 17.34
N THR A 321 6.19 2.89 17.34
CA THR A 321 6.50 1.51 17.72
C THR A 321 6.95 0.73 16.48
N MET A 322 8.23 0.90 16.09
CA MET A 322 8.86 0.06 15.07
C MET A 322 9.86 -0.89 15.73
N PRO A 323 9.85 -2.21 15.43
CA PRO A 323 10.84 -3.13 15.94
C PRO A 323 12.26 -2.67 15.56
N GLY A 324 13.14 -2.50 16.56
CA GLY A 324 14.55 -2.22 16.37
C GLY A 324 14.96 -0.76 16.10
N VAL A 325 14.11 0.24 16.32
CA VAL A 325 14.48 1.67 16.11
C VAL A 325 14.08 2.56 17.29
N THR A 326 15.05 3.19 17.94
CA THR A 326 14.84 4.16 19.04
C THR A 326 14.48 5.58 18.56
N ARG A 327 13.71 6.31 19.38
CA ARG A 327 13.14 7.68 19.18
C ARG A 327 14.06 8.68 18.46
N ILE A 328 15.36 8.68 18.77
CA ILE A 328 16.34 9.65 18.28
C ILE A 328 16.64 9.48 16.77
N ASN A 329 16.52 8.26 16.24
CA ASN A 329 16.75 8.01 14.80
C ASN A 329 15.58 8.48 13.92
N ILE A 330 14.43 8.78 14.54
CA ILE A 330 13.18 9.04 13.84
C ILE A 330 12.91 10.54 13.69
N ILE A 331 13.24 11.38 14.68
CA ILE A 331 13.07 12.85 14.58
C ILE A 331 13.84 13.42 13.38
N ASN A 332 15.02 12.86 13.07
CA ASN A 332 15.80 13.22 11.88
C ASN A 332 15.25 12.68 10.54
N ARG A 333 14.34 11.69 10.57
CA ARG A 333 13.67 11.12 9.38
C ARG A 333 12.25 11.67 9.17
N LEU A 334 11.56 12.05 10.25
CA LEU A 334 10.19 12.59 10.27
C LEU A 334 10.10 14.04 9.77
N PHE A 335 11.11 14.88 10.03
CA PHE A 335 11.08 16.29 9.59
C PHE A 335 11.04 16.47 8.06
N VAL A 336 11.32 15.42 7.29
CA VAL A 336 11.24 15.41 5.82
C VAL A 336 9.81 15.13 5.33
N ILE A 337 8.91 14.63 6.19
CA ILE A 337 7.58 14.12 5.82
C ILE A 337 6.56 15.24 5.57
N LEU A 338 6.72 16.42 6.17
CA LEU A 338 5.61 17.39 6.30
C LEU A 338 5.45 18.46 5.21
N ARG A 339 6.22 18.42 4.10
CA ARG A 339 6.19 19.52 3.12
C ARG A 339 5.93 19.13 1.66
N ALA A 340 5.48 17.91 1.41
CA ALA A 340 4.85 17.55 0.14
C ALA A 340 3.36 17.34 0.39
N GLY A 341 2.57 18.36 0.03
CA GLY A 341 1.18 18.52 0.40
C GLY A 341 0.30 17.31 0.12
N ILE A 342 -0.54 17.01 1.10
CA ILE A 342 -1.85 16.40 0.90
C ILE A 342 -2.62 17.40 0.04
N ILE A 343 -2.78 17.09 -1.25
CA ILE A 343 -3.78 17.75 -2.08
C ILE A 343 -4.97 16.80 -2.08
N TYR A 344 -6.06 17.25 -1.46
CA TYR A 344 -7.39 16.67 -1.60
C TYR A 344 -7.85 16.77 -3.06
#